data_AF-A0A0C2HD39-F1
#
_entry.id   AF-A0A0C2HD39-F1
#
_cell.length_a   1.000
_cell.length_b   1.000
_cell.length_c   1.000
_cell.angle_alpha   90.00
_cell.angle_beta   90.00
_cell.angle_gamma   90.00
#
_symmetry.space_group_name_H-M   'P 1'
#
loop_
_entity.id
_entity.type
_entity.pdbx_description
1 polymer ?
#
loop_
_entity_poly.entity_id
_entity_poly.type
_entity_poly.pdbx_seq_one_letter_code
_entity_poly.pdbx_strand_id
1 'polypeptide(L)'
;MKERGRMEQLWAHEKYRVMFHSQKHYNEIREVLKGAVSYETVEGLIMEATKVSPTKGSMMNAIDHMWGYFRNCSDEDEKAEYRELKEHFQRGSVNAEALLGFLAALSKKYDQRYLLASSIIKSYV
;
A
#
# COMPACT_ATOMS: atom_id res chain seq x y z
N MET A 1 -25.12 6.60 -1.39
CA MET A 1 -24.22 5.43 -1.51
C MET A 1 -24.59 4.45 -0.41
N LYS A 2 -24.79 3.16 -0.71
CA LYS A 2 -25.08 2.15 0.34
C LYS A 2 -23.87 2.03 1.28
N GLU A 3 -24.10 1.75 2.55
CA GLU A 3 -23.07 1.61 3.60
C GLU A 3 -21.92 0.69 3.17
N ARG A 4 -22.25 -0.46 2.56
CA ARG A 4 -21.28 -1.40 2.00
C ARG A 4 -20.30 -0.76 1.00
N GLY A 5 -20.79 0.09 0.11
CA GLY A 5 -19.96 0.76 -0.89
C GLY A 5 -18.98 1.76 -0.27
N ARG A 6 -19.39 2.47 0.80
CA ARG A 6 -18.49 3.39 1.53
C ARG A 6 -17.35 2.62 2.20
N MET A 7 -17.67 1.45 2.77
CA MET A 7 -16.69 0.58 3.42
C MET A 7 -15.71 -0.04 2.41
N GLU A 8 -16.18 -0.47 1.24
CA GLU A 8 -15.31 -0.98 0.17
C GLU A 8 -14.38 0.11 -0.37
N GLN A 9 -14.86 1.35 -0.48
CA GLN A 9 -14.03 2.50 -0.84
C GLN A 9 -12.99 2.83 0.23
N LEU A 10 -13.38 2.85 1.51
CA LEU A 10 -12.45 3.03 2.62
C LEU A 10 -11.36 1.96 2.58
N TRP A 11 -11.74 0.69 2.42
CA TRP A 11 -10.78 -0.39 2.37
C TRP A 11 -9.85 -0.28 1.15
N ALA A 12 -10.40 0.00 -0.03
CA ALA A 12 -9.59 0.20 -1.23
C ALA A 12 -8.57 1.34 -1.08
N HIS A 13 -8.95 2.41 -0.37
CA HIS A 13 -8.10 3.55 -0.07
C HIS A 13 -6.96 3.20 0.89
N GLU A 14 -7.26 2.46 1.96
CA GLU A 14 -6.33 2.26 3.09
C GLU A 14 -5.54 0.95 3.07
N LYS A 15 -5.94 -0.05 2.25
CA LYS A 15 -5.40 -1.42 2.37
C LYS A 15 -3.87 -1.51 2.30
N TYR A 16 -3.21 -0.70 1.47
CA TYR A 16 -1.74 -0.73 1.37
C TYR A 16 -1.06 -0.05 2.55
N ARG A 17 -1.66 1.01 3.11
CA ARG A 17 -1.20 1.61 4.35
C ARG A 17 -1.36 0.63 5.52
N VAL A 18 -2.50 -0.04 5.60
CA VAL A 18 -2.71 -1.12 6.58
C VAL A 18 -1.66 -2.21 6.41
N MET A 19 -1.42 -2.70 5.19
CA MET A 19 -0.40 -3.73 4.92
C MET A 19 1.00 -3.27 5.30
N PHE A 20 1.33 -2.00 5.04
CA PHE A 20 2.63 -1.40 5.36
C PHE A 20 2.90 -1.44 6.87
N HIS A 21 1.88 -1.19 7.68
CA HIS A 21 1.97 -1.24 9.14
C HIS A 21 1.80 -2.66 9.72
N SER A 22 0.84 -3.44 9.22
CA SER A 22 0.47 -4.73 9.83
C SER A 22 -0.24 -5.69 8.87
N GLN A 23 0.47 -6.74 8.44
CA GLN A 23 -0.13 -7.84 7.68
C GLN A 23 -1.26 -8.56 8.44
N LYS A 24 -1.16 -8.61 9.77
CA LYS A 24 -2.20 -9.21 10.64
C LYS A 24 -3.53 -8.48 10.44
N HIS A 25 -3.56 -7.16 10.63
CA HIS A 25 -4.78 -6.37 10.46
C HIS A 25 -5.27 -6.38 9.01
N TYR A 26 -4.35 -6.39 8.03
CA TYR A 26 -4.74 -6.54 6.62
C TYR A 26 -5.57 -7.82 6.38
N ASN A 27 -5.11 -8.94 6.93
CA ASN A 27 -5.82 -10.22 6.81
C ASN A 27 -7.14 -10.18 7.57
N GLU A 28 -7.15 -9.64 8.79
CA GLU A 28 -8.35 -9.52 9.62
C GLU A 28 -9.44 -8.69 8.93
N ILE A 29 -9.09 -7.52 8.40
CA ILE A 29 -10.03 -6.67 7.66
C ILE A 29 -10.56 -7.42 6.43
N ARG A 30 -9.70 -8.12 5.69
CA ARG A 30 -10.14 -8.92 4.53
C ARG A 30 -11.14 -10.01 4.92
N GLU A 31 -10.96 -10.65 6.07
CA GLU A 31 -11.88 -11.69 6.54
C GLU A 31 -13.21 -11.11 7.01
N VAL A 32 -13.21 -10.06 7.84
CA VAL A 32 -14.48 -9.46 8.32
C VAL A 32 -15.30 -8.86 7.18
N LEU A 33 -14.65 -8.33 6.13
CA LEU A 33 -15.32 -7.82 4.94
C LEU A 33 -16.07 -8.90 4.16
N LYS A 34 -15.82 -10.20 4.36
CA LYS A 34 -16.61 -11.27 3.72
C LYS A 34 -18.01 -11.42 4.33
N GLY A 35 -18.20 -10.96 5.57
CA GLY A 35 -19.46 -11.05 6.31
C GLY A 35 -20.21 -9.72 6.40
N ALA A 36 -21.21 -9.72 7.29
CA ALA A 36 -21.87 -8.50 7.74
C ALA A 36 -20.98 -7.84 8.81
N VAL A 37 -20.44 -6.67 8.49
CA VAL A 37 -19.59 -5.87 9.38
C VAL A 37 -19.97 -4.40 9.22
N SER A 38 -19.90 -3.62 10.30
CA SER A 38 -20.19 -2.20 10.24
C SER A 38 -18.99 -1.40 9.72
N TYR A 39 -19.26 -0.19 9.26
CA TYR A 39 -18.22 0.74 8.82
C TYR A 39 -17.24 1.05 9.97
N GLU A 40 -17.75 1.26 11.18
CA GLU A 40 -16.98 1.62 12.38
C GLU A 40 -16.02 0.51 12.79
N THR A 41 -16.41 -0.76 12.64
CA THR A 41 -15.50 -1.89 12.91
C THR A 41 -14.31 -1.87 11.94
N VAL A 42 -14.55 -1.65 10.65
CA VAL A 42 -13.46 -1.59 9.65
C VAL A 42 -12.57 -0.38 9.88
N GLU A 43 -13.15 0.78 10.18
CA GLU A 43 -12.40 2.00 10.51
C GLU A 43 -11.56 1.81 11.78
N GLY A 44 -12.11 1.16 12.80
CA GLY A 44 -11.41 0.78 14.03
C GLY A 44 -10.16 -0.06 13.76
N LEU A 45 -10.30 -1.14 12.99
CA LEU A 45 -9.19 -2.02 12.63
C LEU A 45 -8.11 -1.29 11.81
N ILE A 46 -8.49 -0.37 10.93
CA ILE A 46 -7.54 0.47 10.18
C ILE A 46 -6.75 1.36 11.14
N MET A 47 -7.44 2.04 12.06
CA MET A 47 -6.79 2.90 13.07
C MET A 47 -5.81 2.10 13.93
N GLU A 48 -6.21 0.92 14.40
CA GLU A 48 -5.35 0.00 15.15
C GLU A 48 -4.11 -0.41 14.35
N ALA A 49 -4.28 -0.77 13.08
CA ALA A 49 -3.15 -1.08 12.20
C ALA A 49 -2.14 0.06 12.13
N THR A 50 -2.60 1.31 11.95
CA THR A 50 -1.73 2.48 11.80
C THR A 50 -0.95 2.87 13.06
N LYS A 51 -1.38 2.39 14.24
CA LYS A 51 -0.64 2.57 15.51
C LYS A 51 0.54 1.60 15.62
N VAL A 52 0.55 0.51 14.85
CA VAL A 52 1.66 -0.43 14.82
C VAL A 52 2.84 0.22 14.11
N SER A 53 4.00 0.26 14.77
CA SER A 53 5.24 0.71 14.11
C SER A 53 5.61 -0.26 12.98
N PRO A 54 5.72 0.20 11.73
CA PRO A 54 6.07 -0.67 10.62
C PRO A 54 7.45 -1.29 10.79
N THR A 55 7.60 -2.53 10.33
CA THR A 55 8.90 -3.22 10.26
C THR A 55 9.44 -3.14 8.85
N LYS A 56 10.76 -3.28 8.66
CA LYS A 56 11.34 -3.38 7.30
C LYS A 56 10.63 -4.42 6.43
N GLY A 57 10.26 -5.56 7.01
CA GLY A 57 9.53 -6.63 6.33
C GLY A 57 8.11 -6.22 5.91
N SER A 58 7.34 -5.59 6.78
CA SER A 58 5.98 -5.14 6.46
C SER A 58 5.97 -4.02 5.43
N MET A 59 6.91 -3.07 5.54
CA MET A 59 7.11 -2.02 4.55
C MET A 59 7.39 -2.62 3.17
N MET A 60 8.38 -3.52 3.07
CA MET A 60 8.72 -4.15 1.79
C MET A 60 7.61 -5.00 1.23
N ASN A 61 6.84 -5.69 2.07
CA ASN A 61 5.71 -6.48 1.62
C ASN A 61 4.67 -5.59 0.92
N ALA A 62 4.31 -4.45 1.52
CA ALA A 62 3.38 -3.50 0.92
C ALA A 62 3.94 -2.89 -0.37
N ILE A 63 5.22 -2.52 -0.38
CA ILE A 63 5.91 -1.94 -1.54
C ILE A 63 5.98 -2.96 -2.69
N ASP A 64 6.37 -4.21 -2.44
CA ASP A 64 6.42 -5.27 -3.45
C ASP A 64 5.03 -5.59 -4.03
N HIS A 65 3.98 -5.51 -3.19
CA HIS A 65 2.59 -5.63 -3.64
C HIS A 65 2.19 -4.50 -4.60
N MET A 66 2.56 -3.25 -4.29
CA MET A 66 2.28 -2.10 -5.17
C MET A 66 3.15 -2.13 -6.44
N TRP A 67 4.41 -2.55 -6.34
CA TRP A 67 5.28 -2.80 -7.50
C TRP A 67 4.68 -3.80 -8.50
N GLY A 68 3.88 -4.75 -8.01
CA GLY A 68 3.15 -5.71 -8.85
C GLY A 68 2.32 -5.07 -9.98
N TYR A 69 1.83 -3.84 -9.81
CA TYR A 69 1.07 -3.12 -10.84
C TYR A 69 1.92 -2.73 -12.05
N PHE A 70 3.23 -2.56 -11.87
CA PHE A 70 4.13 -2.03 -12.89
C PHE A 70 4.95 -3.12 -13.59
N ARG A 71 5.01 -4.34 -13.05
CA ARG A 71 5.89 -5.42 -13.53
C ARG A 71 5.81 -5.70 -15.04
N ASN A 72 4.63 -5.54 -15.63
CA ASN A 72 4.38 -5.85 -17.04
C ASN A 72 4.42 -4.61 -17.95
N CYS A 73 4.40 -3.39 -17.41
CA CYS A 73 4.41 -2.17 -18.20
C CYS A 73 5.71 -1.37 -18.07
N SER A 74 6.48 -1.59 -17.00
CA SER A 74 7.75 -0.91 -16.80
C SER A 74 8.83 -1.35 -17.79
N ASP A 75 9.66 -0.39 -18.17
CA ASP A 75 10.87 -0.63 -18.96
C ASP A 75 12.00 -1.23 -18.12
N GLU A 76 13.11 -1.60 -18.76
CA GLU A 76 14.23 -2.25 -18.07
C GLU A 76 14.98 -1.31 -17.11
N ASP A 77 15.00 -0.01 -17.40
CA ASP A 77 15.63 1.00 -16.55
C ASP A 77 14.83 1.17 -15.26
N GLU A 78 13.50 1.28 -15.34
CA GLU A 78 12.62 1.34 -14.18
C GLU A 78 12.68 0.06 -13.32
N LYS A 79 12.75 -1.11 -13.97
CA LYS A 79 12.95 -2.37 -13.25
C LYS A 79 14.31 -2.39 -12.55
N ALA A 80 15.35 -1.85 -13.16
CA ALA A 80 16.68 -1.76 -12.56
C ALA A 80 16.68 -0.80 -11.36
N GLU A 81 16.08 0.39 -11.52
CA GLU A 81 15.95 1.38 -10.45
C GLU A 81 15.18 0.81 -9.25
N TYR A 82 14.07 0.09 -9.48
CA TYR A 82 13.35 -0.58 -8.39
C TYR A 82 14.22 -1.60 -7.65
N ARG A 83 14.99 -2.41 -8.38
CA ARG A 83 15.91 -3.40 -7.78
C ARG A 83 16.97 -2.72 -6.92
N GLU A 84 17.58 -1.65 -7.44
CA GLU A 84 18.61 -0.88 -6.74
C GLU A 84 18.03 -0.22 -5.46
N LEU A 85 16.91 0.49 -5.57
CA LEU A 85 16.24 1.10 -4.40
C LEU A 85 15.88 0.05 -3.34
N LYS A 86 15.40 -1.13 -3.76
CA LYS A 86 15.08 -2.23 -2.85
C LYS A 86 16.32 -2.75 -2.13
N GLU A 87 17.43 -2.95 -2.83
CA GLU A 87 18.69 -3.37 -2.21
C GLU A 87 19.23 -2.32 -1.23
N HIS A 88 19.15 -1.04 -1.59
CA HIS A 88 19.55 0.05 -0.72
C HIS A 88 18.67 0.15 0.53
N PHE A 89 17.38 -0.09 0.41
CA PHE A 89 16.46 -0.11 1.54
C PHE A 89 16.78 -1.28 2.49
N GLN A 90 17.01 -2.47 1.93
CA GLN A 90 17.38 -3.66 2.71
C GLN A 90 18.68 -3.42 3.50
N ARG A 91 19.68 -2.78 2.85
CA ARG A 91 20.93 -2.36 3.48
C ARG A 91 20.78 -1.19 4.47
N GLY A 92 19.64 -0.52 4.50
CA GLY A 92 19.38 0.64 5.36
C GLY A 92 20.03 1.95 4.88
N SER A 93 20.50 1.99 3.64
CA SER A 93 21.08 3.20 3.03
C SER A 93 20.03 4.16 2.46
N VAL A 94 18.80 3.71 2.26
CA VAL A 94 17.63 4.56 1.98
C VAL A 94 16.46 4.14 2.86
N ASN A 95 15.48 5.03 3.01
CA ASN A 95 14.24 4.79 3.73
C ASN A 95 13.12 4.33 2.78
N ALA A 96 11.94 3.99 3.33
CA ALA A 96 10.83 3.48 2.53
C ALA A 96 10.23 4.56 1.61
N GLU A 97 10.39 5.82 1.99
CA GLU A 97 9.94 7.02 1.28
C GLU A 97 10.57 7.10 -0.12
N ALA A 98 11.82 6.67 -0.30
CA ALA A 98 12.45 6.61 -1.61
C ALA A 98 11.72 5.64 -2.57
N LEU A 99 11.37 4.45 -2.07
CA LEU A 99 10.58 3.46 -2.84
C LEU A 99 9.14 3.94 -3.08
N LEU A 100 8.51 4.56 -2.08
CA LEU A 100 7.14 5.11 -2.22
C LEU A 100 7.09 6.27 -3.21
N GLY A 101 8.08 7.16 -3.21
CA GLY A 101 8.23 8.23 -4.18
C GLY A 101 8.42 7.70 -5.60
N PHE A 102 9.27 6.68 -5.77
CA PHE A 102 9.44 6.01 -7.06
C PHE A 102 8.11 5.40 -7.56
N LEU A 103 7.40 4.65 -6.72
CA LEU A 103 6.10 4.08 -7.08
C LEU A 103 5.04 5.17 -7.38
N ALA A 104 5.10 6.32 -6.70
CA ALA A 104 4.21 7.45 -6.98
C ALA A 104 4.49 8.06 -8.36
N ALA A 105 5.77 8.21 -8.74
CA ALA A 105 6.16 8.67 -10.06
C ALA A 105 5.70 7.70 -11.16
N LEU A 106 5.89 6.39 -10.97
CA LEU A 106 5.36 5.38 -11.90
C LEU A 106 3.84 5.38 -11.96
N SER A 107 3.18 5.58 -10.81
CA SER A 107 1.71 5.68 -10.76
C SER A 107 1.20 6.83 -11.62
N LYS A 108 1.89 7.96 -11.65
CA LYS A 108 1.59 9.08 -12.55
C LYS A 108 1.90 8.74 -14.01
N LYS A 109 3.10 8.21 -14.30
CA LYS A 109 3.56 7.87 -15.66
C LYS A 109 2.60 6.91 -16.37
N TYR A 110 2.11 5.89 -15.66
CA TYR A 110 1.26 4.84 -16.22
C TYR A 110 -0.23 5.01 -15.90
N ASP A 111 -0.67 6.19 -15.43
CA ASP A 111 -2.06 6.48 -15.00
C ASP A 111 -2.66 5.36 -14.12
N GLN A 112 -1.89 4.87 -13.14
CA GLN A 112 -2.36 3.85 -12.19
C GLN A 112 -3.27 4.48 -11.13
N ARG A 113 -4.48 4.86 -11.55
CA ARG A 113 -5.48 5.57 -10.75
C ARG A 113 -5.80 4.88 -9.42
N TYR A 114 -5.75 3.55 -9.40
CA TYR A 114 -5.98 2.79 -8.18
C TYR A 114 -4.92 3.08 -7.11
N LEU A 115 -3.64 3.12 -7.51
CA LEU A 115 -2.54 3.45 -6.61
C LEU A 115 -2.53 4.95 -6.28
N LEU A 116 -2.77 5.83 -7.26
CA LEU A 116 -2.89 7.27 -7.03
C LEU A 116 -4.00 7.63 -6.03
N ALA A 117 -5.07 6.83 -6.00
CA ALA A 117 -6.17 6.99 -5.05
C ALA A 117 -5.89 6.34 -3.68
N SER A 118 -4.78 5.62 -3.47
CA SER A 118 -4.46 4.98 -2.18
C SER A 118 -3.85 5.98 -1.18
N SER A 119 -4.16 5.83 0.11
CA SER A 119 -3.71 6.77 1.16
C SER A 119 -2.18 6.84 1.27
N ILE A 120 -1.49 5.73 1.04
CA ILE A 120 -0.04 5.65 1.15
C ILE A 120 0.69 6.35 0.00
N ILE A 121 0.20 6.24 -1.25
CA ILE A 121 0.81 6.90 -2.42
C ILE A 121 0.40 8.36 -2.51
N LYS A 122 -0.83 8.70 -2.08
CA LYS A 122 -1.37 10.06 -2.15
C LYS A 122 -0.48 11.11 -1.45
N SER A 123 0.31 10.70 -0.47
CA SER A 123 1.27 11.58 0.23
C SER A 123 2.51 11.96 -0.59
N TYR A 124 2.70 11.37 -1.78
CA TYR A 124 3.89 11.52 -2.63
C TYR A 124 3.56 12.01 -4.05
N VAL A 125 2.30 12.37 -4.31
CA VAL A 125 1.82 12.87 -5.61
C VAL A 125 1.49 14.35 -5.57
#